data_AF-A0A6A5GPM9-F1
#
_entry.id   AF-A0A6A5GPM9-F1
#
_cell.length_a   1.000
_cell.length_b   1.000
_cell.length_c   1.000
_cell.angle_alpha   90.00
_cell.angle_beta   90.00
_cell.angle_gamma   90.00
#
_symmetry.space_group_name_H-M   'P 1'
#
loop_
_entity.id
_entity.type
_entity.pdbx_description
1 polymer ?
#
loop_
_entity_poly.entity_id
_entity_poly.type
_entity_poly.pdbx_seq_one_letter_code
_entity_poly.pdbx_strand_id
1 'polypeptide(L)'
;MQSKIRESLGVSKKSSPSISNNKENAPPPVASSEAPVTAPPSSSQKTSTTASNFVSPTRQLLHESTMAVDSIVQKLKKTYTMSGMGAELKETIGNLIIESRGLRDFLHQKLILFKGIDMTMWKNDSVDQLVEKLAQYLQDNLILEEQIKKYKKELKLTKDVIPNLGADVQERIKREIGGIASDMGAVKALRNKK
;
A
#
# COMPACT_ATOMS: atom_id res chain seq x y z
N MET A 1 13.17 22.72 29.67
CA MET A 1 12.58 23.93 29.05
C MET A 1 11.65 23.48 27.94
N GLN A 2 10.44 24.06 27.90
CA GLN A 2 9.31 23.69 27.06
C GLN A 2 9.38 24.26 25.64
N SER A 3 8.42 23.80 24.80
CA SER A 3 7.79 24.43 23.61
C SER A 3 8.16 23.79 22.25
N LYS A 4 7.25 23.64 21.28
CA LYS A 4 5.83 24.00 21.17
C LYS A 4 5.20 23.23 19.99
N ILE A 5 3.97 22.78 20.19
CA ILE A 5 3.02 22.31 19.18
C ILE A 5 2.54 23.50 18.34
N ARG A 6 2.30 23.31 17.04
CA ARG A 6 1.41 24.19 16.27
C ARG A 6 0.51 23.37 15.34
N GLU A 7 -0.76 23.33 15.71
CA GLU A 7 -1.91 22.97 14.88
C GLU A 7 -2.18 24.03 13.82
N SER A 8 -2.79 23.61 12.71
CA SER A 8 -3.83 24.40 12.05
C SER A 8 -4.85 23.47 11.38
N LEU A 9 -6.00 23.27 12.05
CA LEU A 9 -7.31 23.05 11.42
C LEU A 9 -7.63 24.28 10.56
N GLY A 10 -8.28 24.25 9.39
CA GLY A 10 -9.49 23.55 8.95
C GLY A 10 -10.45 24.61 8.36
N VAL A 11 -11.55 24.18 7.71
CA VAL A 11 -12.70 24.96 7.17
C VAL A 11 -12.59 25.38 5.68
N SER A 12 -13.54 25.20 4.76
CA SER A 12 -14.86 24.50 4.72
C SER A 12 -15.50 24.64 3.31
N LYS A 13 -16.55 23.83 3.08
CA LYS A 13 -17.66 23.90 2.07
C LYS A 13 -17.35 23.24 0.70
N LYS A 14 -17.86 22.04 0.38
CA LYS A 14 -19.26 21.56 0.15
C LYS A 14 -19.93 22.20 -1.07
N SER A 15 -20.01 21.46 -2.18
CA SER A 15 -21.24 21.11 -2.93
C SER A 15 -20.95 20.65 -4.38
N SER A 16 -21.31 19.40 -4.71
CA SER A 16 -21.77 18.99 -6.07
C SER A 16 -23.17 19.61 -6.32
N PRO A 17 -23.74 19.74 -7.56
CA PRO A 17 -23.70 18.72 -8.63
C PRO A 17 -23.84 19.17 -10.12
N SER A 18 -23.58 18.19 -11.01
CA SER A 18 -24.36 17.80 -12.21
C SER A 18 -24.37 18.62 -13.53
N ILE A 19 -24.16 17.86 -14.61
CA ILE A 19 -24.76 17.95 -15.98
C ILE A 19 -24.19 19.00 -16.96
N SER A 20 -23.57 18.54 -18.05
CA SER A 20 -24.18 18.56 -19.40
C SER A 20 -23.20 18.13 -20.49
N ASN A 21 -23.77 17.47 -21.50
CA ASN A 21 -23.16 16.90 -22.69
C ASN A 21 -22.54 17.96 -23.61
N ASN A 22 -21.58 17.56 -24.46
CA ASN A 22 -21.78 17.67 -25.91
C ASN A 22 -20.80 16.82 -26.73
N LYS A 23 -21.39 16.15 -27.72
CA LYS A 23 -20.78 15.33 -28.79
C LYS A 23 -20.05 16.22 -29.80
N GLU A 24 -18.96 15.74 -30.40
CA GLU A 24 -18.75 15.84 -31.86
C GLU A 24 -17.51 15.04 -32.33
N ASN A 25 -17.74 13.87 -32.95
CA ASN A 25 -17.11 13.39 -34.20
C ASN A 25 -17.20 11.86 -34.34
N ALA A 26 -18.24 11.39 -35.03
CA ALA A 26 -18.22 10.16 -35.81
C ALA A 26 -19.24 10.28 -36.96
N PRO A 27 -18.93 9.77 -38.16
CA PRO A 27 -19.70 10.05 -39.38
C PRO A 27 -21.08 9.33 -39.43
N PRO A 28 -22.04 9.80 -40.27
CA PRO A 28 -23.41 9.31 -40.33
C PRO A 28 -23.59 8.06 -41.24
N PRO A 29 -24.79 7.44 -41.26
CA PRO A 29 -25.02 6.00 -41.39
C PRO A 29 -25.37 5.53 -42.82
N VAL A 30 -25.44 4.20 -43.01
CA VAL A 30 -26.00 3.58 -44.21
C VAL A 30 -27.25 2.77 -43.83
N ALA A 31 -28.34 3.03 -44.57
CA ALA A 31 -29.70 2.47 -44.51
C ALA A 31 -29.73 0.95 -44.88
N SER A 32 -30.80 0.15 -44.82
CA SER A 32 -32.26 0.33 -44.69
C SER A 32 -32.91 -1.05 -44.41
N SER A 33 -34.17 -1.03 -43.93
CA SER A 33 -35.29 -1.99 -44.15
C SER A 33 -35.94 -2.66 -42.92
N GLU A 34 -37.26 -2.42 -42.86
CA GLU A 34 -38.29 -2.81 -41.90
C GLU A 34 -38.53 -4.33 -41.80
N ALA A 35 -38.93 -4.81 -40.62
CA ALA A 35 -40.32 -5.21 -40.34
C ALA A 35 -40.49 -5.78 -38.91
N PRO A 36 -41.68 -5.62 -38.27
CA PRO A 36 -41.94 -5.96 -36.88
C PRO A 36 -42.55 -7.35 -36.71
N VAL A 37 -42.15 -8.09 -35.67
CA VAL A 37 -42.83 -9.36 -35.29
C VAL A 37 -42.91 -9.52 -33.77
N THR A 38 -44.04 -10.08 -33.38
CA THR A 38 -44.75 -10.03 -32.08
C THR A 38 -44.35 -11.10 -31.04
N ALA A 39 -44.47 -10.72 -29.74
CA ALA A 39 -44.68 -11.52 -28.50
C ALA A 39 -43.50 -12.27 -27.84
N PRO A 40 -43.54 -12.65 -26.51
CA PRO A 40 -44.40 -12.28 -25.36
C PRO A 40 -43.60 -11.65 -24.16
N PRO A 41 -44.21 -11.23 -23.01
CA PRO A 41 -43.45 -10.64 -21.92
C PRO A 41 -42.70 -11.72 -21.14
N SER A 42 -41.37 -11.73 -21.25
CA SER A 42 -40.55 -12.64 -20.45
C SER A 42 -40.48 -12.12 -19.02
N SER A 43 -41.19 -12.84 -18.15
CA SER A 43 -41.08 -12.90 -16.70
C SER A 43 -39.80 -12.25 -16.16
N SER A 44 -39.96 -11.20 -15.37
CA SER A 44 -38.90 -10.68 -14.49
C SER A 44 -38.56 -11.74 -13.45
N GLN A 45 -37.72 -12.69 -13.85
CA GLN A 45 -37.04 -13.58 -12.94
C GLN A 45 -36.06 -12.71 -12.16
N LYS A 46 -36.44 -12.35 -10.94
CA LYS A 46 -35.51 -11.89 -9.90
C LYS A 46 -34.36 -12.89 -9.90
N THR A 47 -33.22 -12.49 -10.43
CA THR A 47 -31.95 -13.10 -10.09
C THR A 47 -31.77 -12.83 -8.60
N SER A 48 -32.28 -13.75 -7.80
CA SER A 48 -31.77 -14.03 -6.47
C SER A 48 -30.27 -14.18 -6.66
N THR A 49 -29.54 -13.10 -6.38
CA THR A 49 -28.12 -13.18 -6.10
C THR A 49 -28.03 -14.06 -4.87
N THR A 50 -27.88 -15.37 -5.09
CA THR A 50 -27.48 -16.29 -4.03
C THR A 50 -26.13 -15.77 -3.60
N ALA A 51 -26.13 -14.98 -2.51
CA ALA A 51 -24.93 -14.54 -1.85
C ALA A 51 -24.10 -15.80 -1.66
N SER A 52 -22.96 -15.86 -2.36
CA SER A 52 -21.97 -16.89 -2.16
C SER A 52 -21.61 -16.84 -0.67
N ASN A 53 -22.17 -17.77 0.10
CA ASN A 53 -21.90 -17.92 1.52
C ASN A 53 -20.51 -18.55 1.62
N PHE A 54 -19.48 -17.81 1.20
CA PHE A 54 -18.10 -18.19 1.39
C PHE A 54 -17.78 -18.02 2.87
N VAL A 55 -18.27 -18.98 3.65
CA VAL A 55 -17.93 -19.14 5.06
C VAL A 55 -16.51 -19.65 5.07
N SER A 56 -15.58 -18.88 5.65
CA SER A 56 -14.19 -19.33 5.77
C SER A 56 -14.16 -20.72 6.46
N PRO A 57 -13.28 -21.64 6.05
CA PRO A 57 -13.16 -22.96 6.68
C PRO A 57 -13.04 -22.88 8.21
N THR A 58 -12.33 -21.86 8.70
CA THR A 58 -12.23 -21.55 10.13
C THR A 58 -13.57 -21.14 10.76
N ARG A 59 -14.38 -20.32 10.09
CA ARG A 59 -15.72 -19.94 10.57
C ARG A 59 -16.67 -21.15 10.62
N GLN A 60 -16.59 -22.03 9.63
CA GLN A 60 -17.37 -23.28 9.59
C GLN A 60 -16.99 -24.16 10.79
N LEU A 61 -15.69 -24.39 11.01
CA LEU A 61 -15.17 -25.16 12.14
C LEU A 61 -15.63 -24.59 13.49
N LEU A 62 -15.58 -23.26 13.66
CA LEU A 62 -16.02 -22.58 14.89
C LEU A 62 -17.52 -22.75 15.13
N HIS A 63 -18.33 -22.69 14.07
CA HIS A 63 -19.78 -22.90 14.17
C HIS A 63 -20.11 -24.34 14.59
N GLU A 64 -19.52 -25.32 13.92
CA GLU A 64 -19.70 -26.74 14.23
C GLU A 64 -19.24 -27.06 15.65
N SER A 65 -18.08 -26.53 16.06
CA SER A 65 -17.56 -26.68 17.42
C SER A 65 -18.52 -26.09 18.47
N THR A 66 -19.11 -24.93 18.20
CA THR A 66 -20.10 -24.31 19.10
C THR A 66 -21.33 -25.21 19.28
N MET A 67 -21.86 -25.75 18.18
CA MET A 67 -23.03 -26.64 18.19
C MET A 67 -22.75 -28.00 18.87
N ALA A 68 -21.53 -28.52 18.70
CA ALA A 68 -21.10 -29.74 19.38
C ALA A 68 -21.08 -29.56 20.91
N VAL A 69 -20.53 -28.43 21.39
CA VAL A 69 -20.49 -28.13 22.83
C VAL A 69 -21.90 -27.94 23.39
N ASP A 70 -22.80 -27.25 22.68
CA ASP A 70 -24.21 -27.14 23.08
C ASP A 70 -24.89 -28.52 23.23
N SER A 71 -24.64 -29.42 22.30
CA SER A 71 -25.16 -30.79 22.35
C SER A 71 -24.62 -31.56 23.56
N ILE A 72 -23.34 -31.39 23.91
CA ILE A 72 -22.74 -31.97 25.12
C ILE A 72 -23.40 -31.40 26.37
N VAL A 73 -23.56 -30.08 26.46
CA VAL A 73 -24.23 -29.42 27.59
C VAL A 73 -25.65 -29.94 27.79
N GLN A 74 -26.41 -30.15 26.70
CA GLN A 74 -27.76 -30.71 26.79
C GLN A 74 -27.77 -32.15 27.32
N LYS A 75 -26.85 -33.00 26.84
CA LYS A 75 -26.71 -34.38 27.35
C LYS A 75 -26.33 -34.38 28.82
N LEU A 76 -25.37 -33.56 29.24
CA LEU A 76 -24.95 -33.44 30.64
C LEU A 76 -26.08 -32.94 31.53
N LYS A 77 -26.86 -31.95 31.08
CA LYS A 77 -28.05 -31.48 31.80
C LYS A 77 -29.06 -32.60 32.02
N LYS A 78 -29.32 -33.42 30.99
CA LYS A 78 -30.22 -34.57 31.09
C LYS A 78 -29.71 -35.55 32.14
N THR A 79 -28.41 -35.89 32.09
CA THR A 79 -27.78 -36.78 33.07
C THR A 79 -27.84 -36.21 34.49
N TYR A 80 -27.60 -34.91 34.67
CA TYR A 80 -27.67 -34.22 35.96
C TYR A 80 -29.05 -34.31 36.63
N THR A 81 -30.12 -34.42 35.84
CA THR A 81 -31.50 -34.55 36.33
C THR A 81 -31.95 -35.98 36.63
N MET A 82 -31.11 -36.99 36.37
CA MET A 82 -31.46 -38.39 36.63
C MET A 82 -31.49 -38.71 38.13
N SER A 83 -32.50 -39.47 38.56
CA SER A 83 -32.62 -39.96 39.94
C SER A 83 -31.61 -41.07 40.24
N GLY A 84 -31.19 -41.21 41.50
CA GLY A 84 -30.25 -42.24 41.95
C GLY A 84 -28.77 -41.91 41.76
N MET A 85 -28.43 -40.67 41.39
CA MET A 85 -27.05 -40.22 41.23
C MET A 85 -26.41 -39.84 42.57
N GLY A 86 -25.21 -40.37 42.84
CA GLY A 86 -24.41 -40.02 44.01
C GLY A 86 -23.97 -38.55 44.00
N ALA A 87 -23.72 -37.97 45.19
CA ALA A 87 -23.44 -36.54 45.35
C ALA A 87 -22.18 -36.09 44.59
N GLU A 88 -21.08 -36.83 44.68
CA GLU A 88 -19.80 -36.52 44.01
C GLU A 88 -19.94 -36.53 42.47
N LEU A 89 -20.68 -37.51 41.94
CA LEU A 89 -20.95 -37.58 40.50
C LEU A 89 -21.82 -36.41 40.05
N LYS A 90 -22.83 -36.05 40.85
CA LYS A 90 -23.71 -34.91 40.57
C LYS A 90 -22.95 -33.60 40.56
N GLU A 91 -22.05 -33.39 41.52
CA GLU A 91 -21.15 -32.23 41.57
C GLU A 91 -20.23 -32.18 40.33
N THR A 92 -19.61 -33.31 39.99
CA THR A 92 -18.72 -33.41 38.82
C THR A 92 -19.44 -33.03 37.52
N ILE A 93 -20.66 -33.54 37.30
CA ILE A 93 -21.46 -33.19 36.12
C ILE A 93 -21.87 -31.71 36.16
N GLY A 94 -22.19 -31.18 37.34
CA GLY A 94 -22.48 -29.75 37.54
C GLY A 94 -21.33 -28.85 37.10
N ASN A 95 -20.11 -29.16 37.56
CA ASN A 95 -18.89 -28.44 37.18
C ASN A 95 -18.62 -28.54 35.67
N LEU A 96 -18.75 -29.74 35.10
CA LEU A 96 -18.56 -29.94 33.67
C LEU A 96 -19.58 -29.16 32.81
N ILE A 97 -20.82 -28.99 33.28
CA ILE A 97 -21.81 -28.13 32.61
C ILE A 97 -21.36 -26.67 32.63
N ILE A 98 -20.82 -26.17 33.74
CA ILE A 98 -20.36 -24.79 33.88
C ILE A 98 -19.16 -24.55 32.95
N GLU A 99 -18.17 -25.43 32.99
CA GLU A 99 -16.98 -25.35 32.12
C GLU A 99 -17.35 -25.42 30.64
N SER A 100 -18.23 -26.36 30.27
CA SER A 100 -18.69 -26.51 28.88
C SER A 100 -19.44 -25.27 28.39
N ARG A 101 -20.23 -24.60 29.24
CA ARG A 101 -20.86 -23.31 28.88
C ARG A 101 -19.83 -22.22 28.67
N GLY A 102 -18.82 -22.13 29.54
CA GLY A 102 -17.73 -21.18 29.37
C GLY A 102 -17.00 -21.36 28.03
N LEU A 103 -16.70 -22.61 27.66
CA LEU A 103 -16.09 -22.93 26.37
C LEU A 103 -16.98 -22.54 25.18
N ARG A 104 -18.27 -22.87 25.23
CA ARG A 104 -19.22 -22.49 24.18
C ARG A 104 -19.27 -20.98 24.01
N ASP A 105 -19.36 -20.23 25.09
CA ASP A 105 -19.48 -18.77 25.04
C ASP A 105 -18.21 -18.14 24.46
N PHE A 106 -17.03 -18.68 24.79
CA PHE A 106 -15.76 -18.31 24.15
C PHE A 106 -15.76 -18.59 22.64
N LEU A 107 -16.18 -19.79 22.21
CA LEU A 107 -16.27 -20.15 20.79
C LEU A 107 -17.25 -19.26 20.05
N HIS A 108 -18.40 -18.94 20.67
CA HIS A 108 -19.40 -18.06 20.10
C HIS A 108 -18.87 -16.64 19.92
N GLN A 109 -18.11 -16.11 20.90
CA GLN A 109 -17.46 -14.81 20.79
C GLN A 109 -16.46 -14.77 19.63
N LYS A 110 -15.66 -15.83 19.45
CA LYS A 110 -14.77 -15.96 18.29
C LYS A 110 -15.55 -16.02 16.99
N LEU A 111 -16.64 -16.79 16.93
CA LEU A 111 -17.50 -16.89 15.75
C LEU A 111 -18.10 -15.53 15.36
N ILE A 112 -18.49 -14.70 16.34
CA ILE A 112 -18.99 -13.34 16.12
C ILE A 112 -17.91 -12.45 15.51
N LEU A 113 -16.66 -12.51 16.01
CA LEU A 113 -15.54 -11.78 15.42
C LEU A 113 -15.37 -12.15 13.94
N PHE A 114 -15.46 -13.44 13.60
CA PHE A 114 -15.42 -13.91 12.20
C PHE A 114 -16.65 -13.51 11.37
N LYS A 115 -17.80 -13.21 11.99
CA LYS A 115 -18.99 -12.69 11.30
C LYS A 115 -18.86 -11.20 10.97
N GLY A 116 -18.13 -10.44 11.78
CA GLY A 116 -17.87 -9.01 11.57
C GLY A 116 -16.69 -8.70 10.64
N ILE A 117 -15.86 -9.70 10.32
CA ILE A 117 -14.79 -9.57 9.33
C ILE A 117 -15.39 -9.83 7.95
N ASP A 118 -15.64 -8.76 7.21
CA ASP A 118 -16.04 -8.84 5.81
C ASP A 118 -14.84 -9.28 4.96
N MET A 119 -14.76 -10.59 4.71
CA MET A 119 -13.74 -11.19 3.84
C MET A 119 -13.90 -10.79 2.37
N THR A 120 -15.06 -10.25 1.95
CA THR A 120 -15.31 -9.86 0.55
C THR A 120 -14.63 -8.55 0.18
N MET A 121 -14.33 -7.73 1.19
CA MET A 121 -13.54 -6.50 1.08
C MET A 121 -12.06 -6.72 1.46
N TRP A 122 -11.69 -7.94 1.88
CA TRP A 122 -10.30 -8.31 2.10
C TRP A 122 -9.64 -8.49 0.73
N LYS A 123 -9.19 -7.35 0.18
CA LYS A 123 -8.23 -7.37 -0.90
C LYS A 123 -6.95 -7.98 -0.34
N ASN A 124 -6.69 -9.24 -0.69
CA ASN A 124 -5.33 -9.66 -0.96
C ASN A 124 -4.87 -8.82 -2.16
N ASP A 125 -4.50 -7.56 -1.92
CA ASP A 125 -3.57 -6.85 -2.79
C ASP A 125 -2.29 -7.66 -2.66
N SER A 126 -2.24 -8.66 -3.53
CA SER A 126 -1.53 -9.92 -3.35
C SER A 126 -0.07 -9.65 -2.99
N VAL A 127 0.52 -10.54 -2.20
CA VAL A 127 1.97 -10.62 -2.03
C VAL A 127 2.70 -10.44 -3.37
N ASP A 128 2.11 -10.88 -4.48
CA ASP A 128 2.60 -10.66 -5.85
C ASP A 128 2.75 -9.18 -6.24
N GLN A 129 1.77 -8.31 -5.92
CA GLN A 129 1.88 -6.86 -6.18
C GLN A 129 2.96 -6.20 -5.32
N LEU A 130 3.14 -6.70 -4.09
CA LEU A 130 4.21 -6.23 -3.21
C LEU A 130 5.57 -6.66 -3.75
N VAL A 131 5.69 -7.90 -4.21
CA VAL A 131 6.89 -8.45 -4.86
C VAL A 131 7.22 -7.67 -6.12
N GLU A 132 6.23 -7.34 -6.95
CA GLU A 132 6.42 -6.56 -8.17
C GLU A 132 6.91 -5.13 -7.87
N LYS A 133 6.34 -4.46 -6.87
CA LYS A 133 6.85 -3.16 -6.40
C LYS A 133 8.26 -3.25 -5.84
N LEU A 134 8.57 -4.32 -5.11
CA LEU A 134 9.91 -4.54 -4.54
C LEU A 134 10.95 -4.76 -5.64
N ALA A 135 10.59 -5.50 -6.70
CA ALA A 135 11.45 -5.72 -7.86
C ALA A 135 11.73 -4.40 -8.60
N GLN A 136 10.71 -3.55 -8.77
CA GLN A 136 10.90 -2.22 -9.36
C GLN A 136 11.85 -1.35 -8.54
N TYR A 137 11.68 -1.30 -7.21
CA TYR A 137 12.59 -0.53 -6.34
C TYR A 137 14.03 -1.07 -6.37
N LEU A 138 14.20 -2.39 -6.48
CA LEU A 138 15.53 -2.98 -6.64
C LEU A 138 16.19 -2.53 -7.94
N GLN A 139 15.44 -2.51 -9.04
CA GLN A 139 15.95 -2.07 -10.34
C GLN A 139 16.31 -0.58 -10.35
N ASP A 140 15.45 0.28 -9.78
CA ASP A 140 15.71 1.72 -9.67
C ASP A 140 16.97 2.00 -8.82
N ASN A 141 17.15 1.26 -7.72
CA ASN A 141 18.33 1.37 -6.87
C ASN A 141 19.62 1.01 -7.62
N LEU A 142 19.61 -0.03 -8.44
CA LEU A 142 20.77 -0.40 -9.27
C LEU A 142 21.15 0.70 -10.26
N ILE A 143 20.15 1.32 -10.91
CA ILE A 143 20.38 2.46 -11.82
C ILE A 143 20.99 3.65 -11.07
N LEU A 144 20.48 3.97 -9.88
CA LEU A 144 21.02 5.04 -9.04
C LEU A 144 22.45 4.76 -8.60
N GLU A 145 22.78 3.52 -8.24
CA GLU A 145 24.15 3.13 -7.88
C GLU A 145 25.14 3.33 -9.04
N GLU A 146 24.74 2.98 -10.27
CA GLU A 146 25.56 3.21 -11.46
C GLU A 146 25.77 4.70 -11.74
N GLN A 147 24.72 5.52 -11.59
CA GLN A 147 24.83 6.98 -11.74
C GLN A 147 25.76 7.58 -10.69
N ILE A 148 25.62 7.18 -9.41
CA ILE A 148 26.51 7.62 -8.33
C ILE A 148 27.96 7.24 -8.65
N LYS A 149 28.20 6.03 -9.15
CA LYS A 149 29.54 5.56 -9.55
C LYS A 149 30.12 6.41 -10.68
N LYS A 150 29.31 6.79 -11.67
CA LYS A 150 29.71 7.68 -12.77
C LYS A 150 30.09 9.07 -12.24
N TYR A 151 29.21 9.72 -11.48
CA TYR A 151 29.45 11.06 -10.95
C TYR A 151 30.67 11.10 -10.00
N LYS A 152 30.90 10.04 -9.23
CA LYS A 152 32.10 9.94 -8.39
C LYS A 152 33.40 9.91 -9.19
N LYS A 153 33.42 9.27 -10.37
CA LYS A 153 34.57 9.28 -11.28
C LYS A 153 34.80 10.66 -11.91
N GLU A 154 33.73 11.30 -12.40
CA GLU A 154 33.79 12.65 -12.98
C GLU A 154 34.29 13.67 -11.95
N LEU A 155 33.80 13.58 -10.71
CA LEU A 155 34.25 14.42 -9.61
C LEU A 155 35.74 14.22 -9.31
N LYS A 156 36.23 12.97 -9.34
CA LYS A 156 37.65 12.67 -9.12
C LYS A 156 38.50 13.30 -10.23
N LEU A 157 38.13 13.09 -11.49
CA LEU A 157 38.82 13.68 -12.63
C LEU A 157 38.87 15.21 -12.53
N THR A 158 37.74 15.85 -12.20
CA THR A 158 37.66 17.30 -12.06
C THR A 158 38.56 17.81 -10.92
N LYS A 159 38.59 17.11 -9.79
CA LYS A 159 39.47 17.43 -8.66
C LYS A 159 40.95 17.33 -9.02
N ASP A 160 41.32 16.38 -9.87
CA ASP A 160 42.71 16.21 -10.32
C ASP A 160 43.10 17.27 -11.37
N VAL A 161 42.15 17.75 -12.18
CA VAL A 161 42.39 18.70 -13.28
C VAL A 161 42.46 20.16 -12.80
N ILE A 162 41.61 20.58 -11.85
CA ILE A 162 41.54 21.99 -11.38
C ILE A 162 42.91 22.52 -10.88
N PRO A 163 43.68 21.80 -10.04
CA PRO A 163 44.98 22.26 -9.57
C PRO A 163 45.97 22.49 -10.72
N ASN A 164 45.95 21.64 -11.74
CA ASN A 164 46.84 21.74 -12.89
C ASN A 164 46.51 22.98 -13.74
N LEU A 165 45.24 23.30 -13.97
CA LEU A 165 44.86 24.56 -14.63
C LEU A 165 45.26 25.77 -13.78
N GLY A 166 45.08 25.71 -12.46
CA GLY A 166 45.52 26.78 -11.56
C GLY A 166 47.03 27.04 -11.64
N ALA A 167 47.83 25.97 -11.65
CA ALA A 167 49.27 26.05 -11.81
C ALA A 167 49.68 26.61 -13.18
N ASP A 168 49.03 26.16 -14.26
CA ASP A 168 49.31 26.64 -15.63
C ASP A 168 49.01 28.14 -15.78
N VAL A 169 47.86 28.59 -15.25
CA VAL A 169 47.51 30.02 -15.23
C VAL A 169 48.53 30.82 -14.42
N GLN A 170 48.97 30.32 -13.27
CA GLN A 170 49.97 30.99 -12.44
C GLN A 170 51.32 31.13 -13.17
N GLU A 171 51.79 30.07 -13.84
CA GLU A 171 53.04 30.10 -14.61
C GLU A 171 52.94 31.02 -15.82
N ARG A 172 51.80 31.03 -16.52
CA ARG A 172 51.56 31.97 -17.61
C ARG A 172 51.61 33.42 -17.13
N ILE A 173 50.95 33.74 -16.01
CA ILE A 173 50.97 35.09 -15.43
C ILE A 173 52.40 35.50 -15.05
N LYS A 174 53.17 34.63 -14.39
CA LYS A 174 54.58 34.92 -14.05
C LYS A 174 55.41 35.24 -15.30
N ARG A 175 55.24 34.44 -16.37
CA ARG A 175 55.96 34.63 -17.63
C ARG A 175 55.60 35.95 -18.30
N GLU A 176 54.31 36.29 -18.37
CA GLU A 176 53.84 37.55 -18.95
C GLU A 176 54.34 38.77 -18.16
N ILE A 177 54.27 38.74 -16.82
CA ILE A 177 54.82 39.81 -15.96
C ILE A 177 56.34 39.95 -16.18
N GLY A 178 57.06 38.83 -16.23
CA GLY A 178 58.51 38.83 -16.49
C GLY A 178 58.86 39.44 -17.86
N GLY A 179 58.07 39.11 -18.90
CA GLY A 179 58.22 39.69 -20.24
C GLY A 179 58.01 41.20 -20.24
N ILE A 180 56.91 41.68 -19.62
CA ILE A 180 56.61 43.11 -19.50
C ILE A 180 57.73 43.85 -18.75
N ALA A 181 58.24 43.28 -17.65
CA ALA A 181 59.34 43.86 -16.89
C ALA A 181 60.61 43.99 -17.73
N SER A 182 60.94 42.97 -18.53
CA SER A 182 62.07 42.99 -19.45
C SER A 182 61.92 44.06 -20.53
N ASP A 183 60.76 44.10 -21.20
CA ASP A 183 60.48 45.07 -22.26
C ASP A 183 60.54 46.51 -21.74
N MET A 184 59.96 46.75 -20.55
CA MET A 184 60.03 48.06 -19.89
C MET A 184 61.47 48.48 -19.57
N GLY A 185 62.33 47.54 -19.15
CA GLY A 185 63.76 47.78 -18.95
C GLY A 185 64.47 48.21 -20.24
N ALA A 186 64.21 47.50 -21.34
CA ALA A 186 64.74 47.83 -22.66
C ALA A 186 64.28 49.23 -23.14
N VAL A 187 63.01 49.59 -22.97
CA VAL A 187 62.48 50.91 -23.32
C VAL A 187 63.17 52.03 -22.53
N LYS A 188 63.38 51.83 -21.22
CA LYS A 188 64.11 52.80 -20.38
C LYS A 188 65.57 52.95 -20.85
N ALA A 189 66.24 51.85 -21.18
CA ALA A 189 67.61 51.89 -21.68
C ALA A 189 67.74 52.62 -23.02
N LEU A 190 66.78 52.43 -23.94
CA LEU A 190 66.71 53.19 -25.19
C LEU A 190 66.47 54.67 -24.98
N ARG A 191 65.61 55.05 -24.03
CA ARG A 191 65.34 56.46 -23.68
C ARG A 191 66.59 57.17 -23.16
N ASN A 192 67.42 56.49 -22.37
CA ASN A 192 68.65 57.08 -21.80
C ASN A 192 69.81 57.23 -22.81
N LYS A 193 69.66 56.68 -24.03
CA LYS A 193 70.65 56.81 -25.12
C LYS A 193 70.33 57.94 -26.10
N LYS A 194 69.20 58.64 -25.93
CA LYS A 194 68.84 59.86 -26.66
C LYS A 194 69.19 61.08 -25.83
#